data_AF-A0A5N5W2M8-F1
#
_entry.id   AF-A0A5N5W2M8-F1
#
_cell.length_a   1.000
_cell.length_b   1.000
_cell.length_c   1.000
_cell.angle_alpha   90.00
_cell.angle_beta   90.00
_cell.angle_gamma   90.00
#
_symmetry.space_group_name_H-M   'P 1'
#
loop_
_entity.id
_entity.type
_entity.pdbx_description
1 polymer ?
#
loop_
_entity_poly.entity_id
_entity_poly.type
_entity_poly.pdbx_seq_one_letter_code
_entity_poly.pdbx_strand_id
1 'polypeptide(L)'
;MTDPAVLTAAQAALAAEHAAVYGYGVVGARAGEERAQEAREAYEAHRGRRDALRRTVHGLGGGPVVAEAAYVLPFPVPDAPAAARLAAELESRVAAVYADLVAAADGALRGEAAAALREAAVRGTRWRGGSVAFPGLAGRAPAGA
;
A
#
# COMPACT_ATOMS: atom_id res chain seq x y z
N MET A 1 7.75 24.15 14.52
CA MET A 1 8.29 24.30 13.15
C MET A 1 8.14 22.94 12.49
N THR A 2 7.30 22.81 11.47
CA THR A 2 7.06 21.53 10.78
C THR A 2 8.37 21.02 10.22
N ASP A 3 8.70 19.75 10.48
CA ASP A 3 9.82 19.09 9.83
C ASP A 3 9.50 18.87 8.34
N PRO A 4 10.24 19.53 7.41
CA PRO A 4 10.00 19.39 5.98
C PRO A 4 10.11 17.94 5.46
N ALA A 5 10.94 17.12 6.11
CA ALA A 5 11.10 15.71 5.74
C ALA A 5 9.83 14.90 6.06
N VAL A 6 9.24 15.13 7.24
CA VAL A 6 7.99 14.49 7.66
C VAL A 6 6.84 14.87 6.73
N LEU A 7 6.72 16.15 6.39
CA LEU A 7 5.69 16.61 5.46
C LEU A 7 5.87 15.98 4.07
N THR A 8 7.10 15.91 3.57
CA THR A 8 7.41 15.29 2.27
C THR A 8 7.03 13.80 2.26
N ALA A 9 7.40 13.06 3.30
CA ALA A 9 7.05 11.64 3.42
C ALA A 9 5.54 11.42 3.56
N ALA A 10 4.83 12.27 4.31
CA ALA A 10 3.37 12.20 4.45
C ALA A 10 2.64 12.49 3.11
N GLN A 11 3.16 13.43 2.31
CA GLN A 11 2.64 13.70 0.97
C GLN A 11 2.89 12.53 0.01
N ALA A 12 4.08 11.93 0.05
CA ALA A 12 4.40 10.75 -0.75
C ALA A 12 3.48 9.56 -0.40
N ALA A 13 3.25 9.33 0.90
CA ALA A 13 2.28 8.32 1.35
C ALA A 13 0.86 8.64 0.86
N LEU A 14 0.43 9.91 0.90
CA LEU A 14 -0.90 10.30 0.41
C LEU A 14 -1.04 10.09 -1.11
N ALA A 15 -0.02 10.42 -1.89
CA ALA A 15 0.00 10.16 -3.33
C ALA A 15 -0.10 8.65 -3.63
N ALA A 16 0.64 7.81 -2.89
CA ALA A 16 0.56 6.36 -3.04
C ALA A 16 -0.82 5.81 -2.66
N GLU A 17 -1.46 6.34 -1.61
CA GLU A 17 -2.81 5.94 -1.23
C GLU A 17 -3.86 6.31 -2.29
N HIS A 18 -3.72 7.46 -2.96
CA HIS A 18 -4.59 7.79 -4.10
C HIS A 18 -4.42 6.78 -5.24
N ALA A 19 -3.18 6.43 -5.57
CA ALA A 19 -2.89 5.43 -6.60
C ALA A 19 -3.40 4.03 -6.20
N ALA A 20 -3.30 3.65 -4.92
CA ALA A 20 -3.81 2.39 -4.39
C ALA A 20 -5.34 2.31 -4.45
N VAL A 21 -6.05 3.38 -4.07
CA VAL A 21 -7.52 3.45 -4.19
C VAL A 21 -7.96 3.28 -5.65
N TYR A 22 -7.29 3.94 -6.60
CA TYR A 22 -7.57 3.76 -8.02
C TYR A 22 -7.26 2.32 -8.48
N GLY A 23 -6.08 1.81 -8.14
CA GLY A 23 -5.63 0.47 -8.52
C GLY A 23 -6.52 -0.64 -7.97
N TYR A 24 -7.02 -0.52 -6.74
CA TYR A 24 -7.95 -1.48 -6.16
C TYR A 24 -9.34 -1.46 -6.81
N GLY A 25 -9.74 -0.37 -7.46
CA GLY A 25 -10.90 -0.37 -8.36
C GLY A 25 -10.70 -1.31 -9.55
N VAL A 26 -9.51 -1.33 -10.14
CA VAL A 26 -9.15 -2.26 -11.24
C VAL A 26 -9.03 -3.69 -10.73
N VAL A 27 -8.40 -3.89 -9.57
CA VAL A 27 -8.28 -5.21 -8.94
C VAL A 27 -9.67 -5.78 -8.67
N GLY A 28 -10.56 -5.03 -8.02
CA GLY A 28 -11.92 -5.49 -7.71
C GLY A 28 -12.74 -5.88 -8.95
N ALA A 29 -12.52 -5.19 -10.08
CA ALA A 29 -13.19 -5.51 -11.33
C ALA A 29 -12.69 -6.81 -12.00
N ARG A 30 -11.51 -7.33 -11.61
CA ARG A 30 -10.83 -8.45 -12.28
C ARG A 30 -10.50 -9.61 -11.35
N ALA A 31 -10.60 -9.46 -10.03
CA ALA A 31 -10.18 -10.45 -9.04
C ALA A 31 -11.03 -11.74 -9.01
N GLY A 32 -12.20 -11.75 -9.65
CA GLY A 32 -13.15 -12.86 -9.58
C GLY A 32 -13.94 -12.88 -8.26
N GLU A 33 -14.99 -13.69 -8.21
CA GLU A 33 -15.93 -13.72 -7.06
C GLU A 33 -15.26 -14.17 -5.75
N GLU A 34 -14.36 -15.16 -5.81
CA GLU A 34 -13.67 -15.72 -4.65
C GLU A 34 -12.86 -14.68 -3.86
N ARG A 35 -12.33 -13.65 -4.54
CA ARG A 35 -11.51 -12.59 -3.94
C ARG A 35 -12.16 -11.21 -3.98
N ALA A 36 -13.44 -11.13 -4.35
CA ALA A 36 -14.17 -9.86 -4.42
C ALA A 36 -14.23 -9.18 -3.05
N GLN A 37 -14.48 -9.95 -1.98
CA GLN A 37 -14.50 -9.43 -0.62
C GLN A 37 -13.14 -8.90 -0.17
N GLU A 38 -12.06 -9.65 -0.44
CA GLU A 38 -10.69 -9.23 -0.11
C GLU A 38 -10.32 -7.92 -0.83
N ALA A 39 -10.67 -7.79 -2.11
CA ALA A 39 -10.46 -6.56 -2.88
C ALA A 39 -11.27 -5.37 -2.33
N ARG A 40 -12.52 -5.62 -1.90
CA ARG A 40 -13.40 -4.59 -1.33
C ARG A 40 -12.88 -4.07 0.01
N GLU A 41 -12.46 -4.97 0.90
CA GLU A 41 -11.87 -4.62 2.19
C GLU A 41 -10.59 -3.81 2.03
N ALA A 42 -9.73 -4.22 1.10
CA ALA A 42 -8.50 -3.51 0.76
C ALA A 42 -8.78 -2.08 0.26
N TYR A 43 -9.74 -1.94 -0.65
CA TYR A 43 -10.17 -0.65 -1.18
C TYR A 43 -10.64 0.30 -0.06
N GLU A 44 -11.50 -0.18 0.84
CA GLU A 44 -12.00 0.65 1.96
C GLU A 44 -10.89 1.00 2.96
N ALA A 45 -9.96 0.08 3.24
CA ALA A 45 -8.81 0.36 4.08
C ALA A 45 -7.92 1.48 3.50
N HIS A 46 -7.63 1.45 2.19
CA HIS A 46 -6.87 2.52 1.52
C HIS A 46 -7.63 3.85 1.52
N ARG A 47 -8.96 3.85 1.35
CA ARG A 47 -9.76 5.07 1.47
C ARG A 47 -9.67 5.69 2.86
N GLY A 48 -9.85 4.87 3.90
CA GLY A 48 -9.73 5.33 5.28
C GLY A 48 -8.34 5.91 5.57
N ARG A 49 -7.29 5.26 5.05
CA ARG A 49 -5.91 5.69 5.20
C ARG A 49 -5.60 6.99 4.46
N ARG A 50 -6.04 7.13 3.21
CA ARG A 50 -5.98 8.38 2.43
C ARG A 50 -6.60 9.54 3.20
N ASP A 51 -7.80 9.33 3.75
CA ASP A 51 -8.51 10.39 4.47
C ASP A 51 -7.82 10.75 5.78
N ALA A 52 -7.18 9.79 6.47
CA ALA A 52 -6.31 10.05 7.61
C ALA A 52 -5.08 10.88 7.22
N LEU A 53 -4.37 10.49 6.16
CA LEU A 53 -3.19 11.22 5.68
C LEU A 53 -3.49 12.64 5.23
N ARG A 54 -4.67 12.90 4.63
CA ARG A 54 -5.11 14.27 4.33
C ARG A 54 -5.18 15.12 5.59
N ARG A 55 -5.69 14.58 6.70
CA ARG A 55 -5.70 15.28 8.00
C ARG A 55 -4.29 15.45 8.56
N THR A 56 -3.44 14.44 8.45
CA THR A 56 -2.04 14.51 8.86
C THR A 56 -1.29 15.62 8.12
N VAL A 57 -1.41 15.69 6.79
CA VAL A 57 -0.76 16.74 5.99
C VAL A 57 -1.25 18.13 6.39
N HIS A 58 -2.55 18.31 6.61
CA HIS A 58 -3.08 19.58 7.13
C HIS A 58 -2.54 19.90 8.54
N GLY A 59 -2.45 18.92 9.44
CA GLY A 59 -1.90 19.09 10.78
C GLY A 59 -0.41 19.45 10.78
N LEU A 60 0.33 19.03 9.75
CA LEU A 60 1.71 19.43 9.49
C LEU A 60 1.81 20.81 8.80
N GLY A 61 0.69 21.46 8.49
CA GLY A 61 0.67 22.78 7.83
C GLY A 61 0.82 22.73 6.31
N GLY A 62 0.71 21.55 5.69
CA GLY A 62 0.73 21.39 4.23
C GLY A 62 -0.65 21.41 3.59
N GLY A 63 -0.70 21.65 2.28
CA GLY A 63 -1.86 21.40 1.43
C GLY A 63 -1.82 19.97 0.87
N PRO A 64 -2.78 19.08 1.20
CA PRO A 64 -2.77 17.69 0.75
C PRO A 64 -2.74 17.56 -0.77
N VAL A 65 -1.83 16.72 -1.29
CA VAL A 65 -1.81 16.38 -2.72
C VAL A 65 -3.15 15.79 -3.14
N VAL A 66 -3.65 16.25 -4.29
CA VAL A 66 -4.90 15.80 -4.87
C VAL A 66 -4.70 14.51 -5.65
N ALA A 67 -5.76 13.74 -5.83
CA ALA A 67 -5.70 12.57 -6.70
C ALA A 67 -5.57 13.02 -8.16
N GLU A 68 -4.70 12.35 -8.91
CA GLU A 68 -4.69 12.46 -10.37
C GLU A 68 -5.99 11.94 -10.99
N ALA A 69 -6.33 12.44 -12.18
CA ALA A 69 -7.52 12.00 -12.91
C ALA A 69 -7.45 10.52 -13.31
N ALA A 70 -6.24 10.01 -13.56
CA ALA A 70 -5.97 8.61 -13.86
C ALA A 70 -4.53 8.23 -13.48
N TYR A 71 -4.29 6.94 -13.25
CA TYR A 71 -2.97 6.39 -12.98
C TYR A 71 -2.61 5.35 -14.01
N VAL A 72 -1.34 5.38 -14.46
CA VAL A 72 -0.78 4.37 -15.35
C VAL A 72 -0.55 3.08 -14.57
N LEU A 73 -1.14 1.99 -15.03
CA LEU A 73 -0.90 0.67 -14.45
C LEU A 73 0.49 0.15 -14.87
N PRO A 74 1.20 -0.55 -13.99
CA PRO A 74 2.55 -1.07 -14.29
C PRO A 74 2.54 -2.13 -15.40
N PHE A 75 1.41 -2.78 -15.64
CA PHE A 75 1.21 -3.78 -16.67
C PHE A 75 -0.29 -3.95 -16.98
N PRO A 76 -0.67 -4.57 -18.12
CA PRO A 76 -2.05 -4.91 -18.43
C PRO A 76 -2.64 -5.92 -17.43
N VAL A 77 -3.92 -5.75 -17.08
CA VAL A 77 -4.62 -6.59 -16.08
C VAL A 77 -5.84 -7.29 -16.68
N PRO A 78 -5.68 -8.25 -17.62
CA PRO A 78 -6.80 -8.85 -18.33
C PRO A 78 -7.64 -9.82 -17.49
N ASP A 79 -7.06 -10.39 -16.43
CA ASP A 79 -7.63 -11.52 -15.69
C ASP A 79 -7.34 -11.46 -14.17
N ALA A 80 -7.88 -12.43 -13.43
CA ALA A 80 -7.71 -12.54 -11.97
C ALA A 80 -6.25 -12.75 -11.53
N PRO A 81 -5.43 -13.59 -12.18
CA PRO A 81 -4.00 -13.68 -11.86
C PRO A 81 -3.26 -12.35 -12.04
N ALA A 82 -3.54 -11.60 -13.10
CA ALA A 82 -2.98 -10.27 -13.29
C ALA A 82 -3.48 -9.28 -12.22
N ALA A 83 -4.74 -9.37 -11.80
CA ALA A 83 -5.29 -8.55 -10.73
C ALA A 83 -4.59 -8.81 -9.38
N ALA A 84 -4.34 -10.07 -9.05
CA ALA A 84 -3.60 -10.45 -7.85
C ALA A 84 -2.14 -9.93 -7.88
N ARG A 85 -1.47 -9.99 -9.05
CA ARG A 85 -0.15 -9.39 -9.23
C ARG A 85 -0.18 -7.87 -9.07
N LEU A 86 -1.19 -7.20 -9.63
CA LEU A 86 -1.35 -5.74 -9.47
C LEU A 86 -1.55 -5.38 -8.00
N ALA A 87 -2.43 -6.07 -7.29
CA ALA A 87 -2.66 -5.84 -5.87
C ALA A 87 -1.37 -5.99 -5.06
N ALA A 88 -0.61 -7.07 -5.30
CA ALA A 88 0.67 -7.29 -4.63
C ALA A 88 1.70 -6.19 -4.92
N GLU A 89 1.74 -5.64 -6.14
CA GLU A 89 2.61 -4.53 -6.52
C GLU A 89 2.20 -3.22 -5.84
N LEU A 90 0.90 -2.91 -5.80
CA LEU A 90 0.37 -1.73 -5.11
C LEU A 90 0.73 -1.77 -3.63
N GLU A 91 0.51 -2.90 -2.96
CA GLU A 91 0.82 -3.08 -1.55
C GLU A 91 2.32 -2.97 -1.25
N SER A 92 3.19 -3.48 -2.15
CA SER A 92 4.64 -3.31 -2.03
C SER A 92 5.06 -1.83 -2.14
N ARG A 93 4.45 -1.05 -3.05
CA ARG A 93 4.73 0.38 -3.18
C ARG A 93 4.22 1.19 -2.00
N VAL A 94 3.02 0.89 -1.51
CA VAL A 94 2.44 1.51 -0.31
C VAL A 94 3.30 1.22 0.92
N ALA A 95 3.74 -0.04 1.08
CA ALA A 95 4.68 -0.40 2.14
C ALA A 95 5.97 0.43 2.06
N ALA A 96 6.58 0.57 0.89
CA ALA A 96 7.82 1.34 0.74
C ALA A 96 7.69 2.80 1.20
N VAL A 97 6.65 3.52 0.75
CA VAL A 97 6.45 4.92 1.17
C VAL A 97 6.10 5.07 2.65
N TYR A 98 5.45 4.07 3.26
CA TYR A 98 5.25 4.08 4.71
C TYR A 98 6.54 3.82 5.47
N ALA A 99 7.48 3.04 4.95
CA ALA A 99 8.80 2.89 5.54
C ALA A 99 9.55 4.23 5.56
N ASP A 100 9.45 5.03 4.49
CA ASP A 100 10.00 6.39 4.44
C ASP A 100 9.35 7.30 5.50
N LEU A 101 8.04 7.22 5.67
CA LEU A 101 7.34 7.99 6.71
C LEU A 101 7.71 7.53 8.13
N VAL A 102 7.91 6.23 8.35
CA VAL A 102 8.43 5.71 9.63
C VAL A 102 9.82 6.28 9.93
N ALA A 103 10.69 6.35 8.91
CA ALA A 103 12.04 6.88 9.05
C ALA A 103 12.04 8.39 9.35
N ALA A 104 11.13 9.15 8.74
CA ALA A 104 11.05 10.61 8.92
C ALA A 104 10.32 11.03 10.20
N ALA A 105 9.24 10.34 10.60
CA ALA A 105 8.38 10.76 11.69
C ALA A 105 8.83 10.23 13.06
N ASP A 106 8.28 10.80 14.14
CA ASP A 106 8.43 10.36 15.53
C ASP A 106 7.07 10.13 16.20
N GLY A 107 7.08 9.59 17.42
CA GLY A 107 5.91 9.48 18.30
C GLY A 107 4.72 8.74 17.67
N ALA A 108 3.51 9.29 17.84
CA ALA A 108 2.28 8.66 17.35
C ALA A 108 2.27 8.46 15.83
N LEU A 109 2.77 9.44 15.06
CA LEU A 109 2.80 9.36 13.59
C LEU A 109 3.71 8.23 13.11
N ARG A 110 4.88 8.04 13.74
CA ARG A 110 5.74 6.87 13.45
C ARG A 110 5.01 5.56 13.72
N GLY A 111 4.28 5.46 14.82
CA GLY A 111 3.50 4.27 15.18
C GLY A 111 2.39 3.97 14.17
N GLU A 112 1.65 5.00 13.73
CA GLU A 112 0.61 4.88 12.72
C GLU A 112 1.19 4.47 11.35
N ALA A 113 2.31 5.07 10.94
CA ALA A 113 3.01 4.72 9.71
C ALA A 113 3.53 3.27 9.75
N ALA A 114 4.07 2.83 10.89
CA ALA A 114 4.52 1.45 11.06
C ALA A 114 3.37 0.44 11.02
N ALA A 115 2.20 0.80 11.56
CA ALA A 115 1.00 -0.02 11.43
C ALA A 115 0.54 -0.12 9.96
N ALA A 116 0.52 1.00 9.23
CA ALA A 116 0.19 1.03 7.82
C ALA A 116 1.15 0.20 6.96
N LEU A 117 2.46 0.35 7.18
CA LEU A 117 3.51 -0.45 6.57
C LEU A 117 3.26 -1.95 6.75
N ARG A 118 3.04 -2.38 8.00
CA ARG A 118 2.79 -3.79 8.31
C ARG A 118 1.54 -4.32 7.62
N GLU A 119 0.44 -3.57 7.67
CA GLU A 119 -0.82 -3.97 7.06
C GLU A 119 -0.70 -4.11 5.54
N ALA A 120 -0.03 -3.17 4.87
CA ALA A 120 0.24 -3.24 3.44
C ALA A 120 1.13 -4.45 3.11
N ALA A 121 2.22 -4.66 3.85
CA ALA A 121 3.10 -5.82 3.66
C ALA A 121 2.35 -7.15 3.82
N VAL A 122 1.52 -7.29 4.85
CA VAL A 122 0.69 -8.49 5.08
C VAL A 122 -0.33 -8.68 3.97
N ARG A 123 -0.96 -7.62 3.48
CA ARG A 123 -1.91 -7.75 2.37
C ARG A 123 -1.21 -8.14 1.08
N GLY A 124 -0.04 -7.57 0.81
CA GLY A 124 0.79 -7.93 -0.33
C GLY A 124 1.18 -9.41 -0.35
N THR A 125 1.51 -10.02 0.80
CA THR A 125 1.80 -11.46 0.87
C THR A 125 0.56 -12.33 0.65
N ARG A 126 -0.61 -11.92 1.15
CA ARG A 126 -1.89 -12.61 0.90
C ARG A 126 -2.24 -12.62 -0.59
N TRP A 127 -2.10 -11.48 -1.28
CA TRP A 127 -2.35 -11.41 -2.71
C TRP A 127 -1.46 -12.33 -3.54
N ARG A 128 -0.19 -12.51 -3.12
CA ARG A 128 0.77 -13.45 -3.75
C ARG A 128 0.44 -14.92 -3.50
N GLY A 129 -0.54 -15.24 -2.64
CA GLY A 129 -0.89 -16.61 -2.27
C GLY A 129 -0.04 -17.19 -1.14
N GLY A 130 0.63 -16.34 -0.35
CA GLY A 130 1.48 -16.74 0.77
C GLY A 130 2.91 -16.20 0.68
N SER A 131 3.68 -16.37 1.75
CA SER A 131 5.11 -16.09 1.79
C SER A 131 5.91 -17.38 1.60
N VAL A 132 7.06 -17.30 0.94
CA VAL A 132 8.06 -18.39 1.00
C VAL A 132 8.74 -18.40 2.37
N ALA A 133 9.14 -19.57 2.85
CA ALA A 133 10.07 -19.65 3.98
C ALA A 133 11.40 -18.98 3.57
N PHE A 134 11.86 -18.03 4.38
CA PHE A 134 13.08 -17.25 4.12
C PHE A 134 13.11 -16.46 2.79
N PRO A 135 12.24 -15.45 2.62
CA PRO A 135 12.27 -14.57 1.44
C PRO A 135 13.64 -13.88 1.30
N GLY A 136 14.28 -14.02 0.14
CA GLY A 136 15.62 -13.49 -0.11
C GLY A 136 16.77 -14.49 0.12
N LEU A 137 16.48 -15.68 0.65
CA LEU A 137 17.44 -16.80 0.76
C LEU A 137 17.03 -17.93 -0.19
N ALA A 138 17.03 -17.66 -1.50
CA ALA A 138 16.83 -18.70 -2.50
C ALA A 138 18.00 -19.69 -2.44
N GLY A 139 17.79 -20.90 -1.90
CA GLY A 139 18.81 -21.96 -1.92
C GLY A 139 18.75 -23.02 -0.83
N ARG A 140 17.96 -22.87 0.23
CA ARG A 140 17.79 -23.93 1.24
C ARG A 140 16.37 -24.46 1.21
N ALA A 141 16.11 -25.40 0.30
CA ALA A 141 14.99 -26.31 0.49
C ALA A 141 15.10 -26.94 1.90
N PRO A 142 14.00 -27.13 2.64
CA PRO A 142 14.07 -27.98 3.82
C PRO A 142 14.53 -29.36 3.35
N ALA A 143 15.68 -29.80 3.85
CA ALA A 143 16.03 -31.22 3.79
C ALA A 143 14.85 -31.98 4.42
N GLY A 144 14.32 -32.95 3.67
CA GLY A 144 13.03 -33.57 3.92
C GLY A 144 12.81 -34.04 5.35
N ALA A 145 11.52 -34.10 5.70
CA ALA A 145 11.00 -34.98 6.73
C ALA A 145 10.07 -35.99 6.04
#